data_AF-K9TKJ5-F1
#
_entry.id   AF-K9TKJ5-F1
#
_cell.length_a   1.000
_cell.length_b   1.000
_cell.length_c   1.000
_cell.angle_alpha   90.00
_cell.angle_beta   90.00
_cell.angle_gamma   90.00
#
_symmetry.space_group_name_H-M   'P 1'
#
loop_
_entity.id
_entity.type
_entity.pdbx_description
1 polymer ?
#
loop_
_entity_poly.entity_id
_entity_poly.type
_entity_poly.pdbx_seq_one_letter_code
_entity_poly.pdbx_strand_id
1 'polypeptide(L)'
;MADMVEKAQTSIDTPELQEILKKLSEYGLGVFMPHMHDPTTGNFAPLPPGIVSVEDNLQVSFLNASDPKIAQALPVGWIWDNGTQSVMNCVRCIEYSGRHGKSSH
;
A
#
# COMPACT_ATOMS: atom_id res chain seq x y z
N MET A 1 -12.33 -16.19 4.39
CA MET A 1 -11.02 -15.86 3.79
C MET A 1 -10.96 -16.60 2.47
N ALA A 2 -10.74 -15.97 1.32
CA ALA A 2 -10.11 -16.71 0.22
C ALA A 2 -9.88 -15.80 -0.98
N ASP A 3 -10.93 -15.39 -1.70
CA ASP A 3 -10.79 -15.11 -3.14
C ASP A 3 -9.74 -14.03 -3.47
N MET A 4 -9.77 -12.86 -2.81
CA MET A 4 -8.78 -11.82 -3.08
C MET A 4 -7.35 -12.23 -2.67
N VAL A 5 -7.18 -12.79 -1.48
CA VAL A 5 -5.86 -13.14 -0.92
C VAL A 5 -5.26 -14.31 -1.67
N GLU A 6 -6.05 -15.36 -1.90
CA GLU A 6 -5.66 -16.53 -2.66
C GLU A 6 -5.32 -16.15 -4.09
N LYS A 7 -6.14 -15.31 -4.74
CA LYS A 7 -5.83 -14.80 -6.08
C LYS A 7 -4.52 -14.03 -6.09
N ALA A 8 -4.29 -13.12 -5.15
CA ALA A 8 -3.04 -12.35 -5.10
C ALA A 8 -1.82 -13.25 -4.87
N GLN A 9 -1.90 -14.17 -3.92
CA GLN A 9 -0.81 -15.09 -3.56
C GLN A 9 -0.51 -16.11 -4.67
N THR A 10 -1.51 -16.56 -5.40
CA THR A 10 -1.31 -17.50 -6.52
C THR A 10 -0.86 -16.80 -7.79
N SER A 11 -1.39 -15.59 -8.06
CA SER A 11 -1.10 -14.88 -9.31
C SER A 11 0.34 -14.36 -9.35
N ILE A 12 0.95 -14.03 -8.20
CA ILE A 12 2.31 -13.46 -8.19
C ILE A 12 3.38 -14.43 -8.73
N ASP A 13 3.09 -15.73 -8.71
CA ASP A 13 3.97 -16.78 -9.26
C ASP A 13 3.82 -16.95 -10.78
N THR A 14 2.88 -16.26 -11.42
CA THR A 14 2.72 -16.33 -12.88
C THR A 14 3.87 -15.63 -13.60
N PRO A 15 4.32 -16.14 -14.76
CA PRO A 15 5.39 -15.50 -15.53
C PRO A 15 5.09 -14.03 -15.87
N GLU A 16 3.83 -13.72 -16.19
CA GLU A 16 3.40 -12.36 -16.51
C GLU A 16 3.63 -11.39 -15.34
N LEU A 17 3.17 -11.72 -14.14
CA LEU A 17 3.36 -10.84 -12.97
C LEU A 17 4.84 -10.79 -12.53
N GLN A 18 5.61 -11.86 -12.72
CA GLN A 18 7.05 -11.82 -12.45
C GLN A 18 7.81 -10.89 -13.41
N GLU A 19 7.46 -10.87 -14.70
CA GLU A 19 8.07 -9.91 -15.65
C GLU A 19 7.69 -8.47 -15.32
N ILE A 20 6.44 -8.22 -14.91
CA ILE A 20 6.02 -6.90 -14.43
C ILE A 20 6.80 -6.50 -13.17
N LEU A 21 6.97 -7.41 -12.21
CA LEU A 21 7.71 -7.13 -10.98
C LEU A 21 9.19 -6.85 -11.25
N LYS A 22 9.83 -7.61 -12.16
CA LYS A 22 11.19 -7.31 -12.64
C LYS A 22 11.25 -5.89 -13.19
N LYS A 23 10.29 -5.50 -14.02
CA LYS A 23 10.26 -4.16 -14.59
C LYS A 23 10.09 -3.07 -13.53
N LEU A 24 9.22 -3.28 -12.54
CA LEU A 24 9.05 -2.36 -11.40
C LEU A 24 10.34 -2.21 -10.60
N SER A 25 11.07 -3.31 -10.38
CA SER A 25 12.31 -3.31 -9.60
C SER A 25 13.42 -2.45 -10.21
N GLU A 26 13.44 -2.26 -11.54
CA GLU A 26 14.37 -1.35 -12.21
C GLU A 26 14.21 0.10 -11.74
N TYR A 27 13.04 0.45 -11.19
CA TYR A 27 12.70 1.76 -10.66
C TYR A 27 12.65 1.80 -9.12
N GLY A 28 13.13 0.76 -8.45
CA GLY A 28 13.04 0.64 -6.99
C GLY A 28 11.62 0.42 -6.47
N LEU A 29 10.71 -0.03 -7.34
CA LEU A 29 9.32 -0.34 -6.99
C LEU A 29 9.14 -1.84 -6.76
N GLY A 30 8.16 -2.18 -5.92
CA GLY A 30 7.74 -3.55 -5.65
C GLY A 30 6.23 -3.71 -5.72
N VAL A 31 5.74 -4.86 -5.25
CA VAL A 31 4.31 -5.13 -5.10
C VAL A 31 3.98 -5.37 -3.63
N PHE A 32 2.75 -5.03 -3.28
CA PHE A 32 2.16 -5.34 -1.99
C PHE A 32 0.68 -5.64 -2.22
N MET A 33 0.03 -6.26 -1.25
CA MET A 33 -1.40 -6.56 -1.31
C MET A 33 -2.17 -5.48 -0.52
N PRO A 34 -2.88 -4.53 -1.16
CA PRO A 34 -3.67 -3.53 -0.44
C PRO A 34 -4.88 -4.19 0.24
N HIS A 35 -4.90 -4.17 1.57
CA HIS A 35 -5.95 -4.81 2.36
C HIS A 35 -6.22 -4.07 3.67
N MET A 36 -7.34 -4.39 4.29
CA MET A 36 -7.64 -4.14 5.70
C MET A 36 -8.11 -5.45 6.36
N HIS A 37 -8.35 -5.42 7.66
CA HIS A 37 -8.99 -6.55 8.35
C HIS A 37 -10.48 -6.26 8.52
N ASP A 38 -11.31 -7.26 8.20
CA ASP A 38 -12.74 -7.24 8.43
C ASP A 38 -13.01 -7.06 9.94
N PRO A 39 -13.77 -6.04 10.37
CA PRO A 39 -13.97 -5.75 11.79
C PRO A 39 -14.72 -6.84 12.56
N THR A 40 -15.49 -7.68 11.87
CA THR A 40 -16.35 -8.71 12.50
C THR A 40 -15.60 -10.04 12.64
N THR A 41 -14.82 -10.40 11.63
CA THR A 41 -14.17 -11.71 11.50
C THR A 41 -12.66 -11.67 11.70
N GLY A 42 -12.04 -10.49 11.63
CA GLY A 42 -10.59 -10.31 11.68
C GLY A 42 -9.84 -10.77 10.43
N ASN A 43 -10.55 -11.31 9.43
CA ASN A 43 -9.97 -11.81 8.19
C ASN A 43 -9.52 -10.67 7.28
N PHE A 44 -8.63 -10.94 6.34
CA PHE A 44 -8.31 -9.99 5.28
C PHE A 44 -9.54 -9.64 4.43
N ALA A 45 -9.69 -8.34 4.18
CA ALA A 45 -10.66 -7.74 3.28
C ALA A 45 -9.94 -6.76 2.32
N PRO A 46 -10.47 -6.54 1.11
CA PRO A 46 -9.94 -5.52 0.20
C PRO A 46 -9.91 -4.15 0.87
N LEU A 47 -8.90 -3.34 0.53
CA LEU A 47 -8.90 -1.94 0.92
C LEU A 47 -10.07 -1.22 0.22
N PRO A 48 -11.01 -0.60 0.96
CA PRO A 48 -12.18 0.03 0.35
C PRO A 48 -11.79 1.22 -0.55
N PRO A 49 -12.58 1.50 -1.60
CA PRO A 49 -12.37 2.67 -2.44
C PRO A 49 -12.33 3.96 -1.61
N GLY A 50 -11.39 4.85 -1.92
CA GLY A 50 -11.24 6.12 -1.21
C GLY A 50 -10.57 6.01 0.16
N ILE A 51 -10.19 4.82 0.62
CA ILE A 51 -9.38 4.62 1.83
C ILE A 51 -7.91 4.46 1.45
N VAL A 52 -7.03 5.07 2.25
CA VAL A 52 -5.58 5.03 2.11
C VAL A 52 -4.99 4.48 3.40
N SER A 53 -4.06 3.53 3.27
CA SER A 53 -3.21 3.08 4.37
C SER A 53 -2.15 4.15 4.65
N VAL A 54 -2.06 4.60 5.89
CA VAL A 54 -1.12 5.64 6.31
C VAL A 54 -0.16 5.06 7.35
N GLU A 55 1.11 4.99 6.98
CA GLU A 55 2.20 4.65 7.88
C GLU A 55 2.71 5.93 8.56
N ASP A 56 2.66 5.95 9.89
CA ASP A 56 3.18 7.03 10.73
C ASP A 56 3.76 6.42 12.01
N ASN A 57 5.00 6.78 12.34
CA ASN A 57 5.71 6.28 13.53
C ASN A 57 5.68 4.73 13.67
N LEU A 58 5.91 4.01 12.57
CA LEU A 58 5.87 2.54 12.49
C LEU A 58 4.50 1.94 12.80
N GLN A 59 3.43 2.75 12.75
CA GLN A 59 2.05 2.29 12.90
C GLN A 59 1.30 2.53 11.60
N VAL A 60 0.46 1.57 11.23
CA VAL A 60 -0.42 1.67 10.08
C VAL A 60 -1.81 2.06 10.55
N SER A 61 -2.38 3.09 9.94
CA SER A 61 -3.76 3.54 10.11
C SER A 61 -4.47 3.62 8.77
N PHE A 62 -5.79 3.76 8.76
CA PHE A 62 -6.60 3.84 7.54
C PHE A 62 -7.42 5.13 7.56
N LEU A 63 -7.19 6.00 6.58
CA LEU A 63 -7.84 7.32 6.49
C LEU A 63 -8.54 7.47 5.13
N ASN A 64 -9.55 8.34 5.07
CA ASN A 64 -10.10 8.75 3.79
C ASN A 64 -9.06 9.52 2.98
N ALA A 65 -9.00 9.32 1.66
CA ALA A 65 -8.07 9.99 0.76
C ALA A 65 -8.15 11.53 0.81
N SER A 66 -9.29 12.07 1.26
CA SER A 66 -9.53 13.51 1.46
C SER A 66 -9.10 14.04 2.84
N ASP A 67 -8.59 13.19 3.74
CA ASP A 67 -8.18 13.61 5.08
C ASP A 67 -7.02 14.62 5.01
N PRO A 68 -7.07 15.78 5.69
CA PRO A 68 -5.98 16.76 5.67
C PRO A 68 -4.62 16.21 6.12
N LYS A 69 -4.59 15.19 6.99
CA LYS A 69 -3.34 14.55 7.44
C LYS A 69 -2.58 13.88 6.30
N ILE A 70 -3.30 13.46 5.26
CA ILE A 70 -2.71 12.86 4.07
C ILE A 70 -1.88 13.88 3.27
N ALA A 71 -2.20 15.18 3.34
CA ALA A 71 -1.54 16.20 2.53
C ALA A 71 -0.02 16.29 2.78
N GLN A 72 0.44 15.92 3.98
CA GLN A 72 1.84 15.95 4.37
C GLN A 72 2.54 14.59 4.19
N ALA A 73 1.79 13.54 3.83
CA ALA A 73 2.31 12.19 3.69
C ALA A 73 2.72 11.90 2.24
N LEU A 74 3.88 11.25 2.06
CA LEU A 74 4.41 10.86 0.75
C LEU A 74 3.75 9.57 0.25
N PRO A 75 3.35 9.48 -1.03
CA PRO A 75 2.85 8.22 -1.58
C PRO A 75 3.96 7.18 -1.69
N VAL A 76 3.68 5.98 -1.18
CA VAL A 76 4.60 4.83 -1.21
C VAL A 76 3.94 3.56 -1.75
N GLY A 77 2.64 3.62 -2.09
CA GLY A 77 1.91 2.51 -2.68
C GLY A 77 0.81 3.02 -3.59
N TRP A 78 0.66 2.37 -4.74
CA TRP A 78 -0.24 2.77 -5.81
C TRP A 78 -1.08 1.60 -6.30
N ILE A 79 -2.29 1.91 -6.76
CA ILE A 79 -3.21 0.99 -7.44
C ILE A 79 -3.65 1.59 -8.76
N TRP A 80 -4.08 0.73 -9.68
CA TRP A 80 -4.79 1.15 -10.89
C TRP A 80 -6.28 1.31 -10.58
N ASP A 81 -6.84 2.50 -10.83
CA ASP A 81 -8.29 2.71 -10.77
C ASP A 81 -8.92 2.56 -12.17
N ASN A 82 -9.83 1.60 -12.29
CA ASN A 82 -10.54 1.35 -13.54
C ASN A 82 -11.59 2.43 -13.85
N GLY A 83 -12.11 3.14 -12.84
CA GLY A 83 -13.09 4.21 -13.04
C GLY A 83 -12.48 5.42 -13.72
N THR A 84 -11.31 5.87 -13.26
CA THR A 84 -10.59 7.02 -13.80
C THR A 84 -9.52 6.66 -14.83
N GLN A 85 -9.25 5.37 -15.03
CA GLN A 85 -8.17 4.87 -15.90
C GLN A 85 -6.81 5.51 -15.55
N SER A 86 -6.52 5.59 -14.25
CA SER A 86 -5.33 6.27 -13.74
C SER A 86 -4.74 5.58 -12.52
N VAL A 87 -3.48 5.90 -12.23
CA VAL A 87 -2.79 5.48 -11.01
C VAL A 87 -3.30 6.30 -9.83
N MET A 88 -3.66 5.63 -8.74
CA MET A 88 -4.17 6.24 -7.50
C MET A 88 -3.31 5.82 -6.30
N ASN A 89 -3.16 6.72 -5.33
CA ASN A 89 -2.39 6.45 -4.11
C ASN A 89 -3.25 5.65 -3.13
N CYS A 90 -2.72 4.56 -2.61
CA CYS A 90 -3.40 3.70 -1.63
C CYS A 90 -2.54 3.43 -0.38
N VAL A 91 -1.25 3.77 -0.41
CA VAL A 91 -0.40 3.83 0.77
C VAL A 91 0.35 5.15 0.81
N ARG A 92 0.40 5.77 1.97
CA ARG A 92 1.21 6.96 2.22
C ARG A 92 2.02 6.79 3.50
N CYS A 93 3.22 7.36 3.51
CA CYS A 93 4.12 7.37 4.66
C CYS A 93 4.32 8.83 5.09
N ILE A 94 4.09 9.10 6.37
CA ILE A 94 4.48 10.37 6.98
C ILE A 94 5.97 10.27 7.30
N GLU A 95 6.77 11.14 6.69
CA GLU A 95 8.20 11.16 6.93
C GLU A 95 8.45 11.41 8.43
N TYR A 96 9.13 10.47 9.07
CA TYR A 96 9.57 10.64 10.44
C TYR A 96 10.68 11.68 10.48
N SER A 97 10.34 12.92 10.80
CA SER A 97 11.31 14.03 10.95
C SER A 97 12.30 13.84 12.12
N GLY A 98 12.11 12.81 12.94
CA GLY A 98 13.09 12.38 13.92
C GLY A 98 14.25 11.69 13.23
N ARG A 99 15.25 12.48 12.83
CA ARG A 99 16.60 12.03 12.47
C ARG A 99 16.91 10.71 13.20
N HIS A 100 17.45 9.73 12.47
CA HIS A 100 18.60 9.02 13.01
C HIS A 100 19.57 10.08 13.50
N GLY A 101 19.45 10.47 14.77
CA GLY A 101 20.56 11.07 15.48
C GLY A 101 21.67 10.07 15.23
N LYS A 102 22.69 10.49 14.48
CA LYS A 102 23.95 9.79 14.46
C LYS A 102 24.36 9.70 15.93
N SER A 103 24.07 8.58 16.57
CA SER A 103 24.78 8.18 17.77
C SER A 103 26.18 7.88 17.29
N SER A 104 27.02 8.89 17.33
CA SER A 104 28.47 8.71 17.33
C SER A 104 28.81 7.87 18.56
N HIS A 105 29.01 6.57 18.33
CA HIS A 105 29.77 5.68 19.20
C HIS A 105 30.61 4.76 18.34
#